data_AF-A0A7Y6WWW3-F1
#
_entry.id   AF-A0A7Y6WWW3-F1
#
_cell.length_a   1.000
_cell.length_b   1.000
_cell.length_c   1.000
_cell.angle_alpha   90.00
_cell.angle_beta   90.00
_cell.angle_gamma   90.00
#
_symmetry.space_group_name_H-M   'P 1'
#
loop_
_entity.id
_entity.type
_entity.pdbx_description
1 polymer ?
#
loop_
_entity_poly.entity_id
_entity_poly.type
_entity_poly.pdbx_seq_one_letter_code
_entity_poly.pdbx_strand_id
1 'polypeptide(L)'
;MEMKMTSRLLAVAMLSVAAGCQGGEAEDSASMAAAESDAKSGCVTRFDGVTHCPTGAAELKATEAGISVSGLENVKSDGVASRFQRASSWSQTTGINFGGNRGGLHLAARSGDQVVSTLQVSAGREPGSVQVTPNFTGAPGGSNYRMNVYRDGHLQGSTTNPAAQMIIFYNWWDFIRYLVAHADFFQIDIIIWKNGVAQMAEPSNVGACGWRLRADDREFKVQLADGTTISGDEVEFIEEIENGHYPYNLFTGIDVNAAAKEFTILGETIVAGSK
;
A
#
# COMPACT_ATOMS: atom_id res chain seq x y z
N MET A 1 -56.66 -25.90 59.13
CA MET A 1 -55.22 -25.59 59.06
C MET A 1 -54.63 -26.52 58.01
N GLU A 2 -54.50 -26.05 56.78
CA GLU A 2 -53.72 -26.65 55.69
C GLU A 2 -53.66 -25.60 54.56
N MET A 3 -52.44 -25.19 54.19
CA MET A 3 -52.15 -24.23 53.12
C MET A 3 -52.01 -24.99 51.80
N LYS A 4 -52.70 -24.53 50.74
CA LYS A 4 -52.41 -24.90 49.35
C LYS A 4 -51.82 -23.70 48.62
N MET A 5 -50.54 -23.82 48.25
CA MET A 5 -49.85 -22.93 47.31
C MET A 5 -50.25 -23.29 45.87
N THR A 6 -50.50 -22.28 45.04
CA THR A 6 -50.25 -22.38 43.60
C THR A 6 -49.88 -20.98 43.08
N SER A 7 -48.60 -20.84 42.74
CA SER A 7 -47.97 -19.60 42.31
C SER A 7 -48.21 -19.36 40.82
N ARG A 8 -48.56 -18.12 40.46
CA ARG A 8 -48.68 -17.64 39.07
C ARG A 8 -47.36 -16.94 38.70
N LEU A 9 -46.72 -17.39 37.62
CA LEU A 9 -45.58 -16.72 37.00
C LEU A 9 -46.06 -15.46 36.26
N LEU A 10 -45.49 -14.31 36.63
CA LEU A 10 -45.72 -13.01 36.01
C LEU A 10 -44.41 -12.59 35.34
N ALA A 11 -44.47 -12.36 34.03
CA ALA A 11 -43.36 -11.88 33.23
C ALA A 11 -42.97 -10.45 33.62
N VAL A 12 -41.68 -10.20 33.83
CA VAL A 12 -41.13 -8.86 34.00
C VAL A 12 -40.12 -8.61 32.88
N ALA A 13 -40.42 -7.58 32.10
CA ALA A 13 -39.51 -6.99 31.13
C ALA A 13 -38.34 -6.29 31.85
N MET A 14 -37.13 -6.44 31.32
CA MET A 14 -35.98 -5.62 31.71
C MET A 14 -35.35 -5.04 30.45
N LEU A 15 -35.55 -3.73 30.26
CA LEU A 15 -34.62 -2.89 29.52
C LEU A 15 -33.38 -2.69 30.37
N SER A 16 -32.19 -2.85 29.80
CA SER A 16 -30.97 -2.32 30.38
C SER A 16 -30.01 -1.86 29.28
N VAL A 17 -29.85 -0.55 29.21
CA VAL A 17 -28.81 0.16 28.46
C VAL A 17 -27.80 0.72 29.47
N ALA A 18 -26.53 0.56 29.08
CA ALA A 18 -25.31 1.26 29.49
C ALA A 18 -24.48 0.78 30.71
N ALA A 19 -23.22 0.48 30.35
CA ALA A 19 -21.94 0.84 30.98
C ALA A 19 -21.31 -0.08 32.05
N GLY A 20 -20.15 -0.64 31.68
CA GLY A 20 -18.99 -0.77 32.58
C GLY A 20 -18.50 -2.17 32.95
N CYS A 21 -17.38 -2.56 32.33
CA CYS A 21 -16.29 -3.42 32.85
C CYS A 21 -16.52 -4.86 33.35
N GLN A 22 -15.68 -5.73 32.77
CA GLN A 22 -15.03 -6.92 33.36
C GLN A 22 -15.67 -8.30 33.12
N GLY A 23 -15.05 -9.03 32.17
CA GLY A 23 -14.58 -10.41 32.32
C GLY A 23 -15.62 -11.55 32.39
N GLY A 24 -15.64 -12.38 31.34
CA GLY A 24 -16.21 -13.73 31.40
C GLY A 24 -16.38 -14.34 30.01
N GLU A 25 -15.55 -15.34 29.72
CA GLU A 25 -15.45 -16.10 28.46
C GLU A 25 -16.77 -16.76 28.04
N ALA A 26 -17.10 -16.65 26.74
CA ALA A 26 -18.02 -17.54 26.06
C ALA A 26 -17.61 -17.68 24.58
N GLU A 27 -16.92 -18.79 24.32
CA GLU A 27 -17.00 -19.67 23.15
C GLU A 27 -16.61 -19.16 21.75
N ASP A 28 -15.38 -19.55 21.45
CA ASP A 28 -14.53 -19.40 20.27
C ASP A 28 -14.97 -20.23 19.05
N SER A 29 -16.22 -20.12 18.61
CA SER A 29 -16.65 -20.81 17.37
C SER A 29 -17.69 -20.08 16.51
N ALA A 30 -18.21 -18.93 16.96
CA ALA A 30 -19.17 -18.14 16.19
C ALA A 30 -18.54 -17.01 15.35
N SER A 31 -17.24 -16.69 15.52
CA SER A 31 -16.57 -15.59 14.80
C SER A 31 -15.85 -16.01 13.52
N MET A 32 -15.66 -17.31 13.28
CA MET A 32 -15.10 -17.80 12.01
C MET A 32 -16.15 -17.95 10.90
N ALA A 33 -17.44 -18.10 11.24
CA ALA A 33 -18.51 -18.18 10.25
C ALA A 33 -19.01 -16.81 9.76
N ALA A 34 -18.68 -15.72 10.46
CA ALA A 34 -19.02 -14.35 10.08
C ALA A 34 -17.86 -13.59 9.40
N ALA A 35 -16.67 -14.20 9.30
CA ALA A 35 -15.57 -13.74 8.47
C ALA A 35 -15.64 -14.30 7.02
N GLU A 36 -16.67 -15.10 6.73
CA GLU A 36 -16.98 -15.64 5.40
C GLU A 36 -18.20 -14.96 4.74
N SER A 37 -18.62 -13.78 5.19
CA SER A 37 -19.59 -12.97 4.43
C SER A 37 -18.83 -12.05 3.47
N ASP A 38 -18.94 -12.37 2.17
CA ASP A 38 -18.27 -11.77 1.02
C ASP A 38 -16.84 -12.26 0.75
N ALA A 39 -16.70 -13.57 0.51
CA ALA A 39 -15.77 -14.03 -0.51
C ALA A 39 -16.21 -13.41 -1.85
N LYS A 40 -15.80 -12.14 -2.11
CA LYS A 40 -15.92 -11.54 -3.44
C LYS A 40 -15.33 -12.54 -4.42
N SER A 41 -16.17 -13.03 -5.33
CA SER A 41 -15.80 -14.05 -6.32
C SER A 41 -14.46 -13.70 -6.95
N GLY A 42 -13.43 -14.54 -6.74
CA GLY A 42 -12.10 -14.36 -7.33
C GLY A 42 -10.99 -13.89 -6.39
N CYS A 43 -11.22 -13.70 -5.09
CA CYS A 43 -10.10 -13.46 -4.17
C CYS A 43 -9.20 -14.71 -4.02
N VAL A 44 -7.89 -14.49 -3.88
CA VAL A 44 -6.88 -15.53 -3.68
C VAL A 44 -6.04 -15.23 -2.45
N THR A 45 -5.55 -16.26 -1.77
CA THR A 45 -4.60 -16.15 -0.65
C THR A 45 -3.38 -16.98 -1.01
N ARG A 46 -2.21 -16.34 -1.16
CA ARG A 46 -0.95 -17.00 -1.55
C ARG A 46 0.25 -16.55 -0.73
N PHE A 47 0.32 -15.26 -0.40
CA PHE A 47 1.37 -14.68 0.41
C PHE A 47 0.89 -14.55 1.85
N ASP A 48 1.73 -14.93 2.81
CA ASP A 48 1.34 -15.04 4.21
C ASP A 48 0.79 -13.72 4.76
N GLY A 49 -0.41 -13.78 5.33
CA GLY A 49 -1.08 -12.64 5.93
C GLY A 49 -1.68 -11.64 4.94
N VAL A 50 -1.72 -11.94 3.64
CA VAL A 50 -2.30 -11.07 2.61
C VAL A 50 -3.39 -11.79 1.81
N THR A 51 -4.55 -11.16 1.73
CA THR A 51 -5.66 -11.56 0.85
C THR A 51 -5.70 -10.65 -0.37
N HIS A 52 -5.74 -11.22 -1.56
CA HIS A 52 -5.77 -10.49 -2.82
C HIS A 52 -7.14 -10.62 -3.46
N CYS A 53 -7.78 -9.51 -3.81
CA CYS A 53 -9.07 -9.52 -4.49
C CYS A 53 -8.98 -8.75 -5.81
N PRO A 54 -9.61 -9.24 -6.90
CA PRO A 54 -9.63 -8.50 -8.15
C PRO A 54 -10.38 -7.18 -7.98
N THR A 55 -9.95 -6.17 -8.74
CA THR A 55 -10.65 -4.88 -8.88
C THR A 55 -10.99 -4.63 -10.35
N GLY A 56 -12.09 -3.92 -10.59
CA GLY A 56 -12.55 -3.62 -11.95
C GLY A 56 -12.89 -4.87 -12.74
N ALA A 57 -12.39 -4.95 -13.97
CA ALA A 57 -12.54 -6.11 -14.86
C ALA A 57 -11.44 -7.18 -14.65
N ALA A 58 -10.56 -7.00 -13.67
CA ALA A 58 -9.44 -7.90 -13.50
C ALA A 58 -9.86 -9.28 -13.00
N GLU A 59 -9.06 -10.28 -13.35
CA GLU A 59 -9.18 -11.64 -12.84
C GLU A 59 -7.86 -12.07 -12.18
N LEU A 60 -7.96 -12.81 -11.07
CA LEU A 60 -6.80 -13.33 -10.35
C LEU A 60 -6.71 -14.85 -10.51
N LYS A 61 -5.50 -15.32 -10.76
CA LYS A 61 -5.19 -16.76 -10.76
C LYS A 61 -3.90 -17.02 -10.00
N ALA A 62 -3.99 -17.80 -8.93
CA ALA A 62 -2.80 -18.34 -8.28
C ALA A 62 -2.11 -19.35 -9.21
N THR A 63 -0.81 -19.19 -9.42
CA THR A 63 0.05 -20.05 -10.25
C THR A 63 1.30 -20.43 -9.45
N GLU A 64 2.12 -21.37 -9.91
CA GLU A 64 3.37 -21.71 -9.21
C GLU A 64 4.30 -20.50 -9.05
N ALA A 65 4.34 -19.59 -10.04
CA ALA A 65 5.18 -18.40 -10.02
C ALA A 65 4.67 -17.28 -9.10
N GLY A 66 3.39 -17.28 -8.71
CA GLY A 66 2.80 -16.14 -8.00
C GLY A 66 1.30 -15.99 -8.22
N ILE A 67 0.82 -14.75 -8.29
CA ILE A 67 -0.57 -14.42 -8.65
C ILE A 67 -0.56 -13.75 -10.03
N SER A 68 -1.10 -14.43 -11.04
CA SER A 68 -1.33 -13.83 -12.35
C SER A 68 -2.57 -12.95 -12.31
N VAL A 69 -2.46 -11.76 -12.90
CA VAL A 69 -3.55 -10.78 -13.02
C VAL A 69 -3.79 -10.50 -14.50
N SER A 70 -5.03 -10.71 -14.94
CA SER A 70 -5.48 -10.47 -16.32
C SER A 70 -6.67 -9.50 -16.36
N GLY A 71 -7.09 -9.07 -17.55
CA GLY A 71 -8.19 -8.10 -17.69
C GLY A 71 -7.80 -6.66 -17.35
N LEU A 72 -6.53 -6.29 -17.59
CA LEU A 72 -5.93 -5.02 -17.18
C LEU A 72 -5.95 -3.99 -18.33
N GLU A 73 -7.12 -3.44 -18.64
CA GLU A 73 -7.27 -2.44 -19.70
C GLU A 73 -7.30 -1.01 -19.16
N ASN A 74 -7.82 -0.82 -17.95
CA ASN A 74 -8.01 0.49 -17.32
C ASN A 74 -7.21 0.65 -16.03
N VAL A 75 -6.12 1.42 -16.10
CA VAL A 75 -5.24 1.76 -14.95
C VAL A 75 -5.95 2.43 -13.78
N LYS A 76 -7.18 2.93 -13.96
CA LYS A 76 -7.95 3.55 -12.87
C LYS A 76 -8.79 2.55 -12.07
N SER A 77 -9.09 1.37 -12.61
CA SER A 77 -10.07 0.46 -12.01
C SER A 77 -9.64 -1.01 -12.00
N ASP A 78 -8.85 -1.45 -12.97
CA ASP A 78 -8.54 -2.86 -13.14
C ASP A 78 -7.25 -3.18 -12.41
N GLY A 79 -7.27 -4.23 -11.59
CA GLY A 79 -6.10 -4.57 -10.78
C GLY A 79 -6.38 -5.54 -9.66
N VAL A 80 -5.62 -5.37 -8.59
CA VAL A 80 -5.63 -6.22 -7.41
C VAL A 80 -5.60 -5.36 -6.15
N ALA A 81 -6.49 -5.68 -5.23
CA ALA A 81 -6.53 -5.14 -3.89
C ALA A 81 -5.88 -6.15 -2.93
N SER A 82 -4.70 -5.82 -2.42
CA SER A 82 -4.07 -6.52 -1.32
C SER A 82 -4.62 -6.02 0.01
N ARG A 83 -5.06 -6.94 0.87
CA ARG A 83 -5.67 -6.65 2.17
C ARG A 83 -4.98 -7.46 3.26
N PHE A 84 -4.72 -6.80 4.38
CA PHE A 84 -4.05 -7.36 5.56
C PHE A 84 -4.53 -6.63 6.81
N GLN A 85 -4.32 -7.25 7.98
CA GLN A 85 -4.84 -6.72 9.25
C GLN A 85 -4.31 -5.32 9.53
N ARG A 86 -2.98 -5.18 9.72
CA ARG A 86 -2.27 -3.90 9.93
C ARG A 86 -0.79 -4.08 9.58
N ALA A 87 -0.23 -3.18 8.78
CA ALA A 87 1.18 -3.19 8.41
C ALA A 87 1.84 -1.82 8.65
N SER A 88 3.12 -1.86 9.01
CA SER A 88 4.04 -0.71 9.07
C SER A 88 4.90 -0.59 7.81
N SER A 89 5.02 -1.68 7.06
CA SER A 89 5.72 -1.75 5.79
C SER A 89 5.13 -2.85 4.92
N TRP A 90 5.14 -2.63 3.62
CA TRP A 90 4.69 -3.52 2.57
C TRP A 90 5.70 -3.47 1.44
N SER A 91 5.96 -4.63 0.85
CA SER A 91 6.82 -4.77 -0.33
C SER A 91 6.19 -5.74 -1.29
N GLN A 92 6.18 -5.39 -2.57
CA GLN A 92 5.71 -6.25 -3.64
C GLN A 92 6.71 -6.29 -4.79
N THR A 93 6.92 -7.51 -5.26
CA THR A 93 7.75 -7.86 -6.39
C THR A 93 6.84 -8.28 -7.54
N THR A 94 6.87 -7.55 -8.66
CA THR A 94 5.96 -7.79 -9.79
C THR A 94 6.70 -8.03 -11.08
N GLY A 95 6.27 -9.02 -11.86
CA GLY A 95 6.64 -9.15 -13.26
C GLY A 95 5.58 -8.48 -14.12
N ILE A 96 5.97 -7.49 -14.92
CA ILE A 96 5.02 -6.69 -15.69
C ILE A 96 5.47 -6.47 -17.14
N ASN A 97 4.51 -6.56 -18.05
CA ASN A 97 4.66 -6.22 -19.45
C ASN A 97 3.51 -5.31 -19.86
N PHE A 98 3.79 -4.03 -20.08
CA PHE A 98 2.75 -3.05 -20.39
C PHE A 98 2.20 -3.13 -21.82
N GLY A 99 2.84 -3.88 -22.72
CA GLY A 99 2.37 -4.03 -24.11
C GLY A 99 2.46 -2.78 -24.99
N GLY A 100 3.00 -1.65 -24.51
CA GLY A 100 3.23 -0.42 -25.28
C GLY A 100 3.07 0.86 -24.46
N ASN A 101 2.99 2.02 -25.14
CA ASN A 101 3.04 3.35 -24.51
C ASN A 101 1.76 3.77 -23.75
N ARG A 102 0.75 2.90 -23.67
CA ARG A 102 -0.47 3.14 -22.88
C ARG A 102 -0.44 2.48 -21.51
N GLY A 103 0.68 1.84 -21.19
CA GLY A 103 0.90 1.21 -19.91
C GLY A 103 0.96 2.18 -18.75
N GLY A 104 0.41 1.76 -17.61
CA GLY A 104 0.59 2.47 -16.36
C GLY A 104 0.20 1.64 -15.15
N LEU A 105 0.69 2.09 -13.99
CA LEU A 105 0.33 1.60 -12.67
C LEU A 105 -0.24 2.75 -11.85
N HIS A 106 -1.19 2.41 -10.99
CA HIS A 106 -1.67 3.28 -9.94
C HIS A 106 -1.73 2.47 -8.66
N LEU A 107 -0.87 2.82 -7.71
CA LEU A 107 -0.84 2.24 -6.39
C LEU A 107 -1.56 3.17 -5.42
N ALA A 108 -2.35 2.61 -4.51
CA ALA A 108 -2.98 3.35 -3.43
C ALA A 108 -2.82 2.60 -2.10
N ALA A 109 -2.16 3.22 -1.14
CA ALA A 109 -2.11 2.74 0.23
C ALA A 109 -3.36 3.16 0.99
N ARG A 110 -3.91 2.24 1.81
CA ARG A 110 -5.19 2.44 2.50
C ARG A 110 -5.10 2.16 3.98
N SER A 111 -5.78 2.96 4.78
CA SER A 111 -6.06 2.67 6.20
C SER A 111 -7.58 2.55 6.36
N GLY A 112 -8.07 1.32 6.52
CA GLY A 112 -9.49 1.01 6.36
C GLY A 112 -9.99 1.43 4.98
N ASP A 113 -11.01 2.29 4.96
CA ASP A 113 -11.62 2.82 3.73
C ASP A 113 -10.96 4.08 3.16
N GLN A 114 -9.99 4.64 3.85
CA GLN A 114 -9.33 5.88 3.47
C GLN A 114 -8.07 5.59 2.64
N VAL A 115 -7.92 6.27 1.51
CA VAL A 115 -6.65 6.32 0.78
C VAL A 115 -5.72 7.30 1.49
N VAL A 116 -4.55 6.82 1.90
CA VAL A 116 -3.57 7.62 2.66
C VAL A 116 -2.46 8.18 1.76
N SER A 117 -2.14 7.45 0.70
CA SER A 117 -1.17 7.87 -0.30
C SER A 117 -1.39 7.14 -1.62
N THR A 118 -1.00 7.77 -2.72
CA THR A 118 -1.03 7.16 -4.06
C THR A 118 0.32 7.34 -4.76
N LEU A 119 0.65 6.39 -5.63
CA LEU A 119 1.78 6.48 -6.55
C LEU A 119 1.30 6.12 -7.95
N GLN A 120 1.35 7.08 -8.87
CA GLN A 120 1.02 6.86 -10.28
C GLN A 120 2.29 6.73 -11.08
N VAL A 121 2.36 5.71 -11.94
CA VAL A 121 3.48 5.46 -12.83
C VAL A 121 2.94 5.27 -14.24
N SER A 122 3.43 6.02 -15.21
CA SER A 122 2.95 5.91 -16.60
C SER A 122 4.06 6.19 -17.59
N ALA A 123 3.86 5.76 -18.85
CA ALA A 123 4.76 6.13 -19.94
C ALA A 123 4.87 7.66 -20.06
N GLY A 124 6.10 8.17 -20.09
CA GLY A 124 6.33 9.56 -20.41
C GLY A 124 6.17 9.86 -21.90
N ARG A 125 6.19 11.15 -22.25
CA ARG A 125 6.04 11.61 -23.64
C ARG A 125 7.23 11.25 -24.51
N GLU A 126 8.42 11.19 -23.92
CA GLU A 126 9.66 10.89 -24.63
C GLU A 126 9.91 9.37 -24.63
N PRO A 127 10.44 8.79 -25.72
CA PRO A 127 10.84 7.39 -25.73
C PRO A 127 11.83 7.09 -24.60
N GLY A 128 11.58 6.03 -23.83
CA GLY A 128 12.45 5.67 -22.71
C GLY A 128 12.14 6.39 -21.39
N SER A 129 11.17 7.32 -21.37
CA SER A 129 10.82 8.09 -20.19
C SER A 129 9.59 7.55 -19.46
N VAL A 130 9.53 7.80 -18.15
CA VAL A 130 8.43 7.44 -17.25
C VAL A 130 8.05 8.64 -16.41
N GLN A 131 6.75 8.83 -16.22
CA GLN A 131 6.19 9.82 -15.33
C GLN A 131 5.78 9.14 -14.04
N VAL A 132 6.31 9.61 -12.92
CA VAL A 132 5.97 9.15 -11.58
C VAL A 132 5.36 10.30 -10.80
N THR A 133 4.16 10.11 -10.25
CA THR A 133 3.45 11.13 -9.47
C THR A 133 3.05 10.56 -8.12
N PRO A 134 3.85 10.81 -7.07
CA PRO A 134 3.48 10.48 -5.70
C PRO A 134 2.52 11.53 -5.15
N ASN A 135 1.60 11.12 -4.28
CA ASN A 135 0.73 12.03 -3.55
C ASN A 135 0.46 11.48 -2.15
N PHE A 136 0.51 12.35 -1.15
CA PHE A 136 0.32 12.03 0.26
C PHE A 136 -0.80 12.88 0.84
N THR A 137 -1.62 12.32 1.71
CA THR A 137 -2.86 12.95 2.18
C THR A 137 -2.79 13.47 3.61
N GLY A 138 -1.59 13.59 4.20
CA GLY A 138 -1.42 14.10 5.56
C GLY A 138 -1.88 15.56 5.74
N ALA A 139 -2.00 16.33 4.66
CA ALA A 139 -2.46 17.72 4.65
C ALA A 139 -3.67 17.95 3.70
N PRO A 140 -4.55 18.94 3.98
CA PRO A 140 -5.54 19.41 3.02
C PRO A 140 -4.88 19.90 1.72
N GLY A 141 -5.26 19.34 0.58
CA GLY A 141 -4.63 19.63 -0.72
C GLY A 141 -3.39 18.79 -1.04
N GLY A 142 -2.98 17.92 -0.12
CA GLY A 142 -1.83 17.03 -0.23
C GLY A 142 -0.58 17.57 0.46
N SER A 143 0.30 16.67 0.88
CA SER A 143 1.56 17.01 1.55
C SER A 143 2.69 17.20 0.54
N ASN A 144 3.62 18.12 0.84
CA ASN A 144 4.92 18.14 0.17
C ASN A 144 5.64 16.81 0.40
N TYR A 145 6.61 16.51 -0.46
CA TYR A 145 7.41 15.30 -0.29
C TYR A 145 8.87 15.53 -0.68
N ARG A 146 9.74 14.83 0.03
CA ARG A 146 11.16 14.72 -0.32
C ARG A 146 11.35 13.54 -1.26
N MET A 147 12.01 13.79 -2.39
CA MET A 147 12.52 12.75 -3.28
C MET A 147 13.99 12.51 -2.97
N ASN A 148 14.36 11.27 -2.68
CA ASN A 148 15.75 10.84 -2.53
C ASN A 148 16.09 9.84 -3.62
N VAL A 149 17.26 9.99 -4.24
CA VAL A 149 17.74 9.10 -5.29
C VAL A 149 19.02 8.44 -4.83
N TYR A 150 19.07 7.12 -4.92
CA TYR A 150 20.19 6.30 -4.49
C TYR A 150 20.79 5.56 -5.69
N ARG A 151 22.06 5.22 -5.56
CA ARG A 151 22.78 4.28 -6.42
C ARG A 151 23.58 3.35 -5.53
N ASP A 152 23.43 2.04 -5.68
CA ASP A 152 24.11 1.03 -4.88
C ASP A 152 23.95 1.29 -3.37
N GLY A 153 22.77 1.77 -2.94
CA GLY A 153 22.48 2.14 -1.56
C GLY A 153 23.08 3.46 -1.07
N HIS A 154 23.76 4.24 -1.93
CA HIS A 154 24.33 5.54 -1.59
C HIS A 154 23.49 6.70 -2.14
N LEU A 155 23.14 7.67 -1.29
CA LEU A 155 22.39 8.86 -1.67
C LEU A 155 23.17 9.70 -2.70
N GLN A 156 22.57 9.91 -3.88
CA GLN A 156 23.14 10.70 -4.97
C GLN A 156 22.59 12.13 -4.99
N GLY A 157 21.36 12.31 -4.54
CA GLY A 157 20.72 13.62 -4.45
C GLY A 157 19.36 13.58 -3.79
N SER A 158 18.91 14.73 -3.32
CA SER A 158 17.64 14.91 -2.62
C SER A 158 16.99 16.23 -3.03
N THR A 159 15.66 16.26 -3.13
CA THR A 159 14.93 17.49 -3.42
C THR A 159 13.53 17.45 -2.82
N THR A 160 13.05 18.59 -2.32
CA THR A 160 11.67 18.77 -1.84
C THR A 160 10.78 19.22 -2.99
N ASN A 161 9.61 18.60 -3.10
CA ASN A 161 8.63 18.86 -4.15
C ASN A 161 7.26 19.16 -3.55
N PRO A 162 6.47 20.06 -4.15
CA PRO A 162 5.05 20.21 -3.86
C PRO A 162 4.25 18.91 -4.04
N ALA A 163 3.12 18.85 -3.34
CA ALA A 163 2.15 17.76 -3.46
C ALA A 163 1.79 17.42 -4.92
N ALA A 164 1.72 16.13 -5.22
CA ALA A 164 1.35 15.61 -6.55
C ALA A 164 2.21 16.14 -7.71
N GLN A 165 3.44 16.62 -7.47
CA GLN A 165 4.34 16.95 -8.54
C GLN A 165 4.73 15.70 -9.33
N MET A 166 4.59 15.80 -10.66
CA MET A 166 5.02 14.75 -11.58
C MET A 166 6.54 14.85 -11.80
N ILE A 167 7.23 13.73 -11.58
CA ILE A 167 8.67 13.58 -11.83
C ILE A 167 8.87 12.75 -13.10
N ILE A 168 9.80 13.20 -13.95
CA ILE A 168 10.16 12.50 -15.18
C ILE A 168 11.48 11.78 -14.97
N PHE A 169 11.44 10.48 -15.17
CA PHE A 169 12.61 9.62 -15.18
C PHE A 169 12.94 9.19 -16.61
N TYR A 170 14.22 9.15 -16.95
CA TYR A 170 14.75 8.74 -18.24
C TYR A 170 15.49 7.41 -18.14
N ASN A 171 15.55 6.68 -19.24
CA ASN A 171 16.04 5.29 -19.30
C ASN A 171 15.27 4.32 -18.39
N TRP A 172 14.09 4.73 -17.92
CA TRP A 172 13.27 3.98 -16.99
C TRP A 172 12.30 3.03 -17.72
N TRP A 173 12.06 3.21 -19.02
CA TRP A 173 11.09 2.37 -19.75
C TRP A 173 11.42 0.88 -19.70
N ASP A 174 12.70 0.51 -19.61
CA ASP A 174 13.10 -0.90 -19.51
C ASP A 174 12.74 -1.53 -18.16
N PHE A 175 12.71 -0.75 -17.06
CA PHE A 175 12.18 -1.18 -15.76
C PHE A 175 10.70 -1.56 -15.86
N ILE A 176 9.95 -0.77 -16.62
CA ILE A 176 8.51 -0.96 -16.84
C ILE A 176 8.27 -2.11 -17.82
N ARG A 177 9.05 -2.22 -18.90
CA ARG A 177 8.68 -3.09 -20.03
C ARG A 177 8.98 -4.57 -19.82
N TYR A 178 9.98 -4.93 -19.01
CA TYR A 178 10.53 -6.30 -19.05
C TYR A 178 11.32 -6.71 -17.80
N LEU A 179 10.91 -6.27 -16.61
CA LEU A 179 11.65 -6.58 -15.40
C LEU A 179 10.76 -6.76 -14.18
N VAL A 180 11.33 -7.45 -13.21
CA VAL A 180 10.85 -7.52 -11.84
C VAL A 180 10.93 -6.12 -11.24
N ALA A 181 9.78 -5.52 -10.99
CA ALA A 181 9.65 -4.23 -10.32
C ALA A 181 9.42 -4.44 -8.83
N HIS A 182 10.18 -3.72 -8.01
CA HIS A 182 9.99 -3.64 -6.57
C HIS A 182 9.29 -2.33 -6.22
N ALA A 183 8.17 -2.44 -5.51
CA ALA A 183 7.49 -1.31 -4.91
C ALA A 183 7.35 -1.54 -3.41
N ASP A 184 7.74 -0.55 -2.63
CA ASP A 184 7.55 -0.56 -1.19
C ASP A 184 6.68 0.62 -0.76
N PHE A 185 5.87 0.37 0.27
CA PHE A 185 5.18 1.40 1.02
C PHE A 185 5.50 1.22 2.49
N PHE A 186 5.99 2.26 3.14
CA PHE A 186 6.46 2.17 4.51
C PHE A 186 6.13 3.42 5.30
N GLN A 187 6.00 3.22 6.62
CA GLN A 187 5.93 4.29 7.58
C GLN A 187 7.34 4.53 8.17
N ILE A 188 7.66 5.80 8.45
CA ILE A 188 8.84 6.19 9.21
C ILE A 188 8.50 6.25 10.70
N ASP A 189 9.24 5.49 11.50
CA ASP A 189 9.16 5.44 12.97
C ASP A 189 10.52 5.86 13.59
N ILE A 190 10.51 6.29 14.86
CA ILE A 190 11.69 6.74 15.63
C ILE A 190 12.70 5.60 15.85
N ILE A 191 12.32 4.34 15.61
CA ILE A 191 13.17 3.17 15.89
C ILE A 191 14.17 2.95 14.74
N ILE A 192 15.36 3.56 14.88
CA ILE A 192 16.51 3.63 13.95
C ILE A 192 17.17 2.26 13.61
N TRP A 193 16.58 1.10 13.95
CA TRP A 193 17.25 -0.20 13.82
C TRP A 193 16.45 -1.27 13.05
N LYS A 194 15.67 -0.89 12.04
CA LYS A 194 15.25 -1.86 11.00
C LYS A 194 16.34 -1.93 9.92
N ASN A 195 17.05 -3.06 9.91
CA ASN A 195 18.19 -3.33 9.01
C ASN A 195 17.90 -2.94 7.56
N GLY A 196 18.77 -2.10 6.97
CA GLY A 196 18.81 -1.84 5.53
C GLY A 196 18.43 -0.42 5.09
N VAL A 197 17.93 0.44 5.97
CA VAL A 197 17.62 1.84 5.63
C VAL A 197 18.36 2.78 6.57
N ALA A 198 19.64 3.01 6.27
CA ALA A 198 20.42 4.00 7.01
C ALA A 198 19.99 5.40 6.57
N GLN A 199 19.57 6.23 7.54
CA GLN A 199 19.25 7.67 7.43
C GLN A 199 17.86 8.05 6.88
N MET A 200 16.80 7.98 7.70
CA MET A 200 15.48 8.53 7.28
C MET A 200 14.71 9.32 8.34
N ALA A 201 14.79 8.95 9.61
CA ALA A 201 13.95 9.58 10.64
C ALA A 201 14.64 10.81 11.25
N GLU A 202 14.45 11.98 10.63
CA GLU A 202 14.40 13.22 11.41
C GLU A 202 13.20 13.12 12.36
N PRO A 203 13.27 13.58 13.63
CA PRO A 203 12.13 13.52 14.55
C PRO A 203 10.84 14.17 14.01
N SER A 204 10.96 15.11 13.07
CA SER A 204 9.82 15.74 12.37
C SER A 204 9.10 14.83 11.38
N ASN A 205 9.72 13.73 10.95
CA ASN A 205 9.19 12.83 9.91
C ASN A 205 8.54 11.57 10.50
N VAL A 206 8.38 11.51 11.82
CA VAL A 206 7.74 10.37 12.49
C VAL A 206 6.26 10.34 12.12
N GLY A 207 5.80 9.19 11.63
CA GLY A 207 4.44 9.03 11.11
C GLY A 207 4.31 9.37 9.61
N ALA A 208 5.40 9.80 8.95
CA ALA A 208 5.42 9.99 7.50
C ALA A 208 5.32 8.66 6.78
N CYS A 209 4.63 8.67 5.65
CA CYS A 209 4.60 7.55 4.73
C CYS A 209 5.59 7.78 3.58
N GLY A 210 6.08 6.70 2.99
CA GLY A 210 6.96 6.75 1.83
C GLY A 210 6.68 5.65 0.84
N TRP A 211 6.89 5.98 -0.44
CA TRP A 211 6.98 5.03 -1.54
C TRP A 211 8.44 4.84 -1.93
N ARG A 212 8.83 3.61 -2.22
CA ARG A 212 10.13 3.31 -2.85
C ARG A 212 9.91 2.51 -4.12
N LEU A 213 10.67 2.86 -5.15
CA LEU A 213 10.79 2.10 -6.40
C LEU A 213 12.26 1.75 -6.62
N ARG A 214 12.56 0.48 -6.91
CA ARG A 214 13.93 0.01 -7.18
C ARG A 214 14.00 -0.82 -8.44
N ALA A 215 15.00 -0.56 -9.28
CA ALA A 215 15.41 -1.39 -10.40
C ALA A 215 16.68 -2.16 -10.03
N ASP A 216 16.64 -3.48 -10.02
CA ASP A 216 17.75 -4.30 -9.48
C ASP A 216 19.03 -4.29 -10.36
N ASP A 217 18.90 -4.23 -11.69
CA ASP A 217 20.03 -4.35 -12.62
C ASP A 217 20.18 -3.17 -13.58
N ARG A 218 19.48 -2.06 -13.31
CA ARG A 218 19.39 -0.91 -14.23
C ARG A 218 19.46 0.41 -13.51
N GLU A 219 20.08 1.36 -14.21
CA GLU A 219 20.08 2.75 -13.78
C GLU A 219 19.08 3.58 -14.56
N PHE A 220 18.50 4.54 -13.86
CA PHE A 220 17.72 5.62 -14.43
C PHE A 220 18.43 6.96 -14.28
N LYS A 221 17.93 7.96 -15.01
CA LYS A 221 18.31 9.36 -14.81
C LYS A 221 17.10 10.20 -14.42
N VAL A 222 17.30 11.18 -13.57
CA VAL A 222 16.28 12.15 -13.17
C VAL A 222 16.90 13.53 -13.01
N GLN A 223 16.16 14.56 -13.40
CA GLN A 223 16.53 15.94 -13.16
C GLN A 223 15.92 16.40 -11.83
N LEU A 224 16.76 16.92 -10.94
CA LEU A 224 16.35 17.54 -9.69
C LEU A 224 15.83 18.97 -9.94
N ALA A 225 15.19 19.57 -8.92
CA ALA A 225 14.61 20.90 -9.02
C ALA A 225 15.63 22.03 -9.34
N ASP A 226 16.90 21.82 -9.01
CA ASP A 226 18.00 22.75 -9.32
C ASP A 226 18.51 22.62 -10.77
N GLY A 227 17.94 21.70 -11.55
CA GLY A 227 18.35 21.40 -12.93
C GLY A 227 19.44 20.34 -13.05
N THR A 228 20.01 19.89 -11.93
CA THR A 228 21.05 18.85 -11.91
C THR A 228 20.46 17.52 -12.34
N THR A 229 21.10 16.84 -13.30
CA THR A 229 20.74 15.47 -13.68
C THR A 229 21.60 14.49 -12.90
N ILE A 230 20.95 13.61 -12.15
CA ILE A 230 21.61 12.52 -11.42
C ILE A 230 21.13 11.17 -11.96
N SER A 231 21.86 10.13 -11.57
CA SER A 231 21.61 8.75 -11.98
C SER A 231 21.50 7.87 -10.75
N GLY A 232 20.58 6.92 -10.75
CA GLY A 232 20.28 6.04 -9.62
C GLY A 232 19.67 4.71 -10.04
N ASP A 233 19.49 3.81 -9.09
CA ASP A 233 18.82 2.51 -9.21
C ASP A 233 17.62 2.38 -8.25
N GLU A 234 17.55 3.26 -7.25
CA GLU A 234 16.46 3.35 -6.29
C GLU A 234 16.02 4.82 -6.10
N VAL A 235 14.70 5.02 -6.01
CA VAL A 235 14.11 6.30 -5.65
C VAL A 235 13.10 6.13 -4.52
N GLU A 236 13.14 7.06 -3.58
CA GLU A 236 12.18 7.18 -2.50
C GLU A 236 11.44 8.50 -2.56
N PHE A 237 10.15 8.46 -2.28
CA PHE A 237 9.30 9.63 -2.08
C PHE A 237 8.77 9.59 -0.66
N ILE A 238 9.06 10.60 0.14
CA ILE A 238 8.75 10.61 1.57
C ILE A 238 7.93 11.84 1.88
N GLU A 239 6.78 11.63 2.50
CA GLU A 239 5.92 12.71 2.98
C GLU A 239 6.67 13.63 3.94
N GLU A 240 6.54 14.93 3.73
CA GLU A 240 6.95 15.95 4.69
C GLU A 240 5.74 16.33 5.54
N ILE A 241 5.78 15.96 6.82
CA ILE A 241 4.70 16.21 7.77
C ILE A 241 4.96 17.53 8.51
N GLU A 242 3.95 18.41 8.53
CA GLU A 242 3.98 19.61 9.37
C GLU A 242 3.34 19.35 10.74
N ASN A 243 3.69 20.19 11.73
CA ASN A 243 3.12 20.09 13.08
C ASN A 243 1.59 20.17 13.05
N GLY A 244 0.93 19.15 13.60
CA GLY A 244 -0.54 19.07 13.68
C GLY A 244 -1.18 18.24 12.56
N HIS A 245 -0.41 17.71 11.62
CA HIS A 245 -0.89 16.74 10.64
C HIS A 245 -1.07 15.35 11.29
N TYR A 246 -2.06 14.58 10.80
CA TYR A 246 -2.39 13.26 11.37
C TYR A 246 -1.33 12.23 10.99
N PRO A 247 -0.79 11.43 11.93
CA PRO A 247 0.10 10.37 11.56
C PRO A 247 -0.71 9.14 11.11
N TYR A 248 -0.48 8.70 9.87
CA TYR A 248 -0.92 7.36 9.45
C TYR A 248 0.05 6.35 10.03
N ASN A 249 -0.24 5.90 11.25
CA ASN A 249 0.66 4.99 11.94
C ASN A 249 0.64 3.59 11.34
N LEU A 250 -0.45 3.15 10.71
CA LEU A 250 -0.56 1.81 10.12
C LEU A 250 -1.55 1.84 8.96
N PHE A 251 -1.31 0.97 7.99
CA PHE A 251 -2.17 0.78 6.83
C PHE A 251 -2.66 -0.67 6.77
N THR A 252 -3.73 -0.92 6.03
CA THR A 252 -4.48 -2.20 6.00
C THR A 252 -4.68 -2.71 4.58
N GLY A 253 -4.18 -2.00 3.58
CA GLY A 253 -4.24 -2.48 2.21
C GLY A 253 -3.44 -1.64 1.24
N ILE A 254 -3.15 -2.27 0.10
CA ILE A 254 -2.56 -1.64 -1.07
C ILE A 254 -3.43 -2.04 -2.26
N ASP A 255 -3.92 -1.07 -3.00
CA ASP A 255 -4.51 -1.32 -4.32
C ASP A 255 -3.42 -1.12 -5.36
N VAL A 256 -3.28 -2.08 -6.28
CA VAL A 256 -2.41 -1.99 -7.45
C VAL A 256 -3.27 -2.13 -8.69
N ASN A 257 -3.54 -1.00 -9.32
CA ASN A 257 -4.27 -0.93 -10.57
C ASN A 257 -3.31 -0.77 -11.75
N ALA A 258 -3.64 -1.39 -12.87
CA ALA A 258 -2.75 -1.45 -14.01
C ALA A 258 -3.50 -1.42 -15.34
N ALA A 259 -2.89 -0.79 -16.34
CA ALA A 259 -3.16 -1.10 -17.74
C ALA A 259 -1.93 -1.82 -18.28
N ALA A 260 -2.02 -3.12 -18.51
CA ALA A 260 -0.86 -3.93 -18.88
C ALA A 260 -1.28 -5.16 -19.71
N LYS A 261 -0.36 -5.64 -20.54
CA LYS A 261 -0.55 -6.87 -21.31
C LYS A 261 -0.40 -8.11 -20.42
N GLU A 262 0.61 -8.11 -19.55
CA GLU A 262 0.87 -9.18 -18.58
C GLU A 262 1.23 -8.55 -17.23
N PHE A 263 0.71 -9.12 -16.13
CA PHE A 263 1.01 -8.72 -14.77
C PHE A 263 0.99 -9.95 -13.87
N THR A 264 2.06 -10.13 -13.09
CA THR A 264 2.15 -11.21 -12.09
C THR A 264 2.76 -10.67 -10.81
N ILE A 265 2.09 -10.86 -9.67
CA ILE A 265 2.70 -10.68 -8.36
C ILE A 265 3.58 -11.89 -8.07
N LEU A 266 4.89 -11.71 -8.06
CA LEU A 266 5.88 -12.77 -7.84
C LEU A 266 6.15 -12.98 -6.35
N GLY A 267 6.06 -11.91 -5.56
CA GLY A 267 6.25 -11.93 -4.12
C GLY A 267 5.56 -10.74 -3.46
N GLU A 268 5.05 -10.94 -2.26
CA GLU A 268 4.49 -9.87 -1.45
C GLU A 268 4.75 -10.15 0.02
N THR A 269 5.16 -9.13 0.75
CA THR A 269 5.46 -9.24 2.18
C THR A 269 4.94 -8.03 2.93
N ILE A 270 4.59 -8.24 4.20
CA ILE A 270 4.22 -7.18 5.12
C ILE A 270 5.04 -7.30 6.40
N VAL A 271 5.36 -6.15 7.00
CA VAL A 271 5.82 -6.08 8.38
C VAL A 271 4.65 -5.64 9.24
N ALA A 272 4.16 -6.56 10.06
CA ALA A 272 3.05 -6.29 10.96
C ALA A 272 3.32 -5.06 11.84
N GLY A 273 2.30 -4.24 12.04
CA GLY A 273 2.35 -3.13 12.97
C GLY A 273 2.05 -3.58 14.39
N SER A 274 2.94 -3.31 15.34
CA SER A 274 2.62 -3.36 16.77
C SER A 274 1.92 -2.07 17.21
N LYS A 275 0.94 -2.20 18.11
CA LYS A 275 0.28 -1.06 18.75
C LYS A 275 1.22 -0.32 19.69
#